data_AF-A0A3L8RGR5-F1
#
_entry.id   AF-A0A3L8RGR5-F1
#
_cell.length_a   1.000
_cell.length_b   1.000
_cell.length_c   1.000
_cell.angle_alpha   90.00
_cell.angle_beta   90.00
_cell.angle_gamma   90.00
#
_symmetry.space_group_name_H-M   'P 1'
#
loop_
_entity.id
_entity.type
_entity.pdbx_description
1 polymer ?
#
loop_
_entity_poly.entity_id
_entity_poly.type
_entity_poly.pdbx_seq_one_letter_code
_entity_poly.pdbx_strand_id
1 'polypeptide(L)'
;MLALPFWSRWQAFEIPAGGRYREHRLCGGDFPRQWSGKGTMRRKALAPPDENVPVRHGTASPYATIGAMDSAPGSFAQPDSFPAPFPFVLVLLRRMADHQPGLVEDALRELGFGRAVMREANRRWQAMQRSPRRRAAVARYRSVLGPPESTATRRIGDLTCEALSWSVPLWPDLRFEVLTAPNGAVWNEWLVRAPGAPGPRLRNAADLMPWSCTVDEVARAFAPARPMEGSAPTRWRLAFDAPEAENGELRHYVAEFTWGLLQRMEDVRPASPTA
;
A
#
# COMPACT_ATOMS: atom_id res chain seq x y z
N MET A 1 -10.89 -27.56 -9.73
CA MET A 1 -9.72 -27.64 -8.84
C MET A 1 -9.52 -26.25 -8.25
N LEU A 2 -10.06 -26.00 -7.05
CA LEU A 2 -10.11 -24.67 -6.45
C LEU A 2 -8.70 -24.29 -5.97
N ALA A 3 -8.11 -23.25 -6.56
CA ALA A 3 -6.86 -22.68 -6.09
C ALA A 3 -7.05 -22.22 -4.64
N LEU A 4 -6.22 -22.73 -3.73
CA LEU A 4 -6.19 -22.26 -2.34
C LEU A 4 -6.03 -20.73 -2.33
N PRO A 5 -6.75 -19.99 -1.48
CA PRO A 5 -6.54 -18.56 -1.35
C PRO A 5 -5.07 -18.30 -0.99
N PHE A 6 -4.45 -17.32 -1.65
CA PHE A 6 -3.06 -16.85 -1.44
C PHE A 6 -2.68 -16.76 0.05
N TRP A 7 -3.63 -16.38 0.90
CA TRP A 7 -3.60 -16.39 2.36
C TRP A 7 -3.06 -17.67 3.02
N SER A 8 -3.35 -18.86 2.46
CA SER A 8 -2.90 -20.14 3.04
C SER A 8 -1.39 -20.35 2.88
N ARG A 9 -0.76 -19.82 1.83
CA ARG A 9 0.69 -19.90 1.62
C ARG A 9 1.48 -18.88 2.46
N TRP A 10 0.82 -17.82 2.91
CA TRP A 10 1.38 -16.84 3.84
C TRP A 10 1.55 -17.36 5.27
N GLN A 11 0.81 -18.40 5.66
CA GLN A 11 0.83 -18.94 7.02
C GLN A 11 2.14 -19.63 7.41
N ALA A 12 3.03 -19.94 6.46
CA ALA A 12 4.35 -20.48 6.75
C ALA A 12 5.36 -19.42 7.24
N PHE A 13 5.02 -18.13 7.17
CA PHE A 13 5.81 -17.05 7.74
C PHE A 13 5.14 -16.62 9.06
N GLU A 14 5.46 -17.36 10.13
CA GLU A 14 4.92 -17.17 11.47
C GLU A 14 5.07 -15.72 11.98
N ILE A 15 3.95 -15.10 12.36
CA ILE A 15 3.94 -14.01 13.36
C ILE A 15 3.31 -14.61 14.62
N PRO A 16 4.02 -14.67 15.76
CA PRO A 16 3.50 -15.33 16.94
C PRO A 16 2.25 -14.61 17.44
N ALA A 17 1.14 -15.34 17.51
CA ALA A 17 -0.06 -14.92 18.20
C ALA A 17 0.29 -14.64 19.68
N GLY A 18 0.32 -13.36 20.08
CA GLY A 18 0.37 -12.98 21.50
C GLY A 18 1.53 -12.10 21.97
N GLY A 19 2.33 -11.50 21.09
CA GLY A 19 3.37 -10.57 21.49
C GLY A 19 2.85 -9.15 21.77
N ARG A 20 2.74 -8.75 23.04
CA ARG A 20 2.65 -7.33 23.42
C ARG A 20 3.90 -6.61 22.89
N TYR A 21 3.75 -5.71 21.93
CA TYR A 21 4.80 -4.75 21.58
C TYR A 21 5.11 -3.90 22.81
N ARG A 22 6.16 -4.27 23.56
CA ARG A 22 6.80 -3.39 24.53
C ARG A 22 7.77 -2.50 23.78
N GLU A 23 7.54 -1.19 23.86
CA GLU A 23 8.54 -0.17 23.55
C GLU A 23 9.78 -0.41 24.41
N HIS A 24 10.88 -0.88 23.81
CA HIS A 24 12.17 -0.86 24.46
C HIS A 24 12.98 0.33 23.95
N ARG A 25 13.06 1.30 24.86
CA ARG A 25 13.99 2.41 24.93
C ARG A 25 15.44 1.89 24.84
N LEU A 26 16.25 2.63 24.09
CA LEU A 26 17.70 2.54 23.91
C LEU A 26 18.47 2.19 25.20
N CYS A 27 19.46 1.28 25.08
CA CYS A 27 20.75 1.32 25.78
C CYS A 27 21.70 0.22 25.26
N GLY A 28 22.84 0.64 24.69
CA GLY A 28 24.18 0.04 24.82
C GLY A 28 24.50 -1.32 24.18
N GLY A 29 25.47 -1.37 23.26
CA GLY A 29 26.22 -2.60 22.95
C GLY A 29 26.78 -2.72 21.53
N ASP A 30 28.00 -2.22 21.35
CA ASP A 30 29.07 -2.71 20.45
C ASP A 30 28.83 -2.97 18.96
N PHE A 31 29.17 -1.94 18.18
CA PHE A 31 29.57 -2.01 16.77
C PHE A 31 31.01 -2.55 16.65
N PRO A 32 31.28 -3.58 15.84
CA PRO A 32 32.64 -3.85 15.38
C PRO A 32 33.01 -2.87 14.26
N ARG A 33 34.00 -2.03 14.56
CA ARG A 33 34.77 -1.24 13.58
C ARG A 33 35.61 -2.19 12.74
N GLN A 34 35.44 -2.16 11.42
CA GLN A 34 36.51 -2.04 10.42
C GLN A 34 35.89 -2.24 9.05
N TRP A 35 36.04 -1.27 8.16
CA TRP A 35 36.72 -1.45 6.88
C TRP A 35 37.03 -0.06 6.36
N SER A 36 38.31 0.32 6.51
CA SER A 36 38.88 1.55 5.96
C SER A 36 39.41 1.23 4.57
N GLY A 37 38.96 1.97 3.56
CA GLY A 37 39.50 1.91 2.21
C GLY A 37 39.36 3.27 1.55
N LYS A 38 40.36 4.13 1.74
CA LYS A 38 40.51 5.37 0.97
C LYS A 38 40.93 4.99 -0.45
N GLY A 39 40.09 5.33 -1.43
CA GLY A 39 40.41 5.27 -2.86
C GLY A 39 39.87 6.51 -3.55
N THR A 40 40.77 7.42 -3.91
CA THR A 40 40.49 8.68 -4.60
C THR A 40 40.40 8.45 -6.11
N MET A 41 39.63 9.32 -6.80
CA MET A 41 39.53 9.53 -8.27
C MET A 41 38.57 8.58 -9.02
N ARG A 42 37.80 9.00 -10.03
CA ARG A 42 37.69 10.25 -10.82
C ARG A 42 36.28 10.23 -11.44
N ARG A 43 35.51 11.33 -11.34
CA ARG A 43 34.27 11.48 -12.14
C ARG A 43 34.67 11.65 -13.61
N LYS A 44 34.25 10.72 -14.47
CA LYS A 44 34.22 10.95 -15.92
C LYS A 44 32.81 11.43 -16.25
N ALA A 45 32.73 12.68 -16.71
CA ALA A 45 31.49 13.28 -17.19
C ALA A 45 30.99 12.51 -18.41
N LEU A 46 29.72 12.12 -18.38
CA LEU A 46 28.98 11.67 -19.55
C LEU A 46 27.93 12.74 -19.86
N ALA A 47 27.90 13.16 -21.13
CA ALA A 47 27.03 14.20 -21.67
C ALA A 47 25.53 13.88 -21.47
N PRO A 48 24.66 14.90 -21.37
CA PRO A 48 23.22 14.69 -21.26
C PRO A 48 22.66 14.11 -22.57
N PRO A 49 21.77 13.11 -22.55
CA PRO A 49 21.03 12.73 -23.74
C PRO A 49 19.88 13.72 -24.00
N ASP A 50 19.67 13.95 -25.30
CA ASP A 50 18.72 14.86 -25.93
C ASP A 50 17.30 14.82 -25.34
N GLU A 51 16.82 16.01 -25.01
CA GLU A 51 15.44 16.33 -24.70
C GLU A 51 14.67 16.47 -26.02
N ASN A 52 13.89 15.45 -26.39
CA ASN A 52 12.61 15.57 -27.11
C ASN A 52 12.07 14.20 -27.55
N VAL A 53 11.27 13.57 -26.69
CA VAL A 53 10.30 12.54 -27.13
C VAL A 53 8.94 12.95 -26.56
N PRO A 54 7.92 13.20 -27.41
CA PRO A 54 6.62 13.64 -26.93
C PRO A 54 5.92 12.48 -26.23
N VAL A 55 5.75 12.59 -24.92
CA VAL A 55 4.88 11.71 -24.12
C VAL A 55 3.44 11.97 -24.55
N ARG A 56 2.85 11.02 -25.28
CA ARG A 56 1.43 11.07 -25.64
C ARG A 56 0.59 10.85 -24.37
N HIS A 57 0.12 11.94 -23.79
CA HIS A 57 -0.98 11.91 -22.82
C HIS A 57 -2.26 11.47 -23.54
N GLY A 58 -2.72 10.26 -23.22
CA GLY A 58 -3.92 9.71 -23.82
C GLY A 58 -4.60 8.73 -22.88
N THR A 59 -5.36 9.25 -21.91
CA THR A 59 -6.76 8.91 -21.64
C THR A 59 -7.26 9.82 -20.51
N ALA A 60 -8.43 10.41 -20.72
CA ALA A 60 -9.09 11.36 -19.83
C ALA A 60 -9.30 10.80 -18.41
N SER A 61 -9.14 11.66 -17.40
CA SER A 61 -9.48 11.35 -16.00
C SER A 61 -10.98 11.03 -15.90
N PRO A 62 -11.36 9.87 -15.31
CA PRO A 62 -12.76 9.49 -15.12
C PRO A 62 -13.49 10.33 -14.05
N TYR A 63 -12.85 11.32 -13.44
CA TYR A 63 -13.40 12.10 -12.31
C TYR A 63 -13.93 13.48 -12.68
N ALA A 64 -14.22 13.74 -13.97
CA ALA A 64 -14.81 14.99 -14.46
C ALA A 64 -16.26 15.25 -13.98
N THR A 65 -16.78 14.51 -12.98
CA THR A 65 -18.14 14.70 -12.46
C THR A 65 -18.17 14.60 -10.94
N ILE A 66 -17.33 15.37 -10.25
CA ILE A 66 -17.68 15.88 -8.92
C ILE A 66 -17.87 17.38 -9.08
N GLY A 67 -19.14 17.79 -8.99
CA GLY A 67 -19.60 19.14 -9.25
C GLY A 67 -18.83 20.19 -8.47
N ALA A 68 -18.59 21.31 -9.14
CA ALA A 68 -18.06 22.54 -8.59
C ALA A 68 -18.74 22.90 -7.26
N MET A 69 -18.08 22.63 -6.14
CA MET A 69 -18.34 23.36 -4.90
C MET A 69 -17.54 24.65 -4.99
N ASP A 70 -18.26 25.72 -5.28
CA ASP A 70 -17.76 27.10 -5.28
C ASP A 70 -17.06 27.36 -3.94
N SER A 71 -15.72 27.37 -3.94
CA SER A 71 -14.91 27.63 -2.76
C SER A 71 -13.94 28.75 -3.08
N ALA A 72 -14.11 29.86 -2.37
CA ALA A 72 -13.20 31.00 -2.41
C ALA A 72 -11.74 30.56 -2.15
N PRO A 73 -10.75 31.16 -2.82
CA PRO A 73 -9.35 30.80 -2.63
C PRO A 73 -8.89 31.25 -1.23
N GLY A 74 -8.68 30.29 -0.32
CA GLY A 74 -7.98 30.55 0.94
C GLY A 74 -8.42 29.74 2.17
N SER A 75 -9.58 29.08 2.14
CA SER A 75 -10.04 28.24 3.26
C SER A 75 -10.07 26.78 2.85
N PHE A 76 -9.01 26.03 3.17
CA PHE A 76 -9.06 24.57 3.01
C PHE A 76 -10.04 24.01 4.04
N ALA A 77 -11.07 23.30 3.58
CA ALA A 77 -12.05 22.67 4.43
C ALA A 77 -11.37 21.68 5.41
N GLN A 78 -11.86 21.65 6.65
CA GLN A 78 -11.34 20.76 7.68
C GLN A 78 -11.63 19.29 7.30
N PRO A 79 -10.78 18.33 7.71
CA PRO A 79 -11.00 16.92 7.37
C PRO A 79 -12.39 16.42 7.79
N ASP A 80 -12.87 16.83 8.96
CA ASP A 80 -14.15 16.39 9.53
C ASP A 80 -15.37 17.06 8.86
N SER A 81 -15.15 18.04 8.00
CA SER A 81 -16.23 18.68 7.22
C SER A 81 -16.71 17.80 6.06
N PHE A 82 -16.03 16.69 5.78
CA PHE A 82 -16.40 15.75 4.72
C PHE A 82 -17.01 14.48 5.27
N PRO A 83 -18.01 13.90 4.58
CA PRO A 83 -18.61 12.66 5.01
C PRO A 83 -17.57 11.53 5.02
N ALA A 84 -17.75 10.57 5.91
CA ALA A 84 -17.06 9.29 5.79
C ALA A 84 -17.33 8.70 4.38
N PRO A 85 -16.33 8.13 3.71
CA PRO A 85 -15.00 7.73 4.21
C PRO A 85 -13.85 8.69 3.86
N PHE A 86 -14.11 9.93 3.40
CA PHE A 86 -13.07 10.85 2.89
C PHE A 86 -11.90 11.12 3.85
N PRO A 87 -12.11 11.33 5.16
CA PRO A 87 -10.99 11.52 6.09
C PRO A 87 -10.00 10.37 6.08
N PHE A 88 -10.46 9.14 5.85
CA PHE A 88 -9.60 7.96 5.81
C PHE A 88 -8.80 7.86 4.51
N VAL A 89 -9.36 8.29 3.37
CA VAL A 89 -8.60 8.38 2.10
C VAL A 89 -7.35 9.23 2.29
N LEU A 90 -7.45 10.34 3.02
CA LEU A 90 -6.32 11.20 3.34
C LEU A 90 -5.26 10.51 4.23
N VAL A 91 -5.68 9.58 5.10
CA VAL A 91 -4.75 8.74 5.89
C VAL A 91 -3.98 7.79 4.98
N LEU A 92 -4.67 7.15 4.02
CA LEU A 92 -4.04 6.27 3.03
C LEU A 92 -3.02 7.04 2.20
N LEU A 93 -3.43 8.19 1.63
CA LEU A 93 -2.59 9.06 0.83
C LEU A 93 -1.36 9.56 1.59
N ARG A 94 -1.51 9.92 2.87
CA ARG A 94 -0.35 10.36 3.68
C ARG A 94 0.72 9.27 3.72
N ARG A 95 0.34 8.01 3.86
CA ARG A 95 1.29 6.90 3.91
C ARG A 95 1.89 6.59 2.54
N MET A 96 1.08 6.65 1.48
CA MET A 96 1.54 6.46 0.10
C MET A 96 2.53 7.56 -0.34
N ALA A 97 2.42 8.77 0.21
CA ALA A 97 3.32 9.89 -0.08
C ALA A 97 4.79 9.62 0.31
N ASP A 98 5.04 8.63 1.17
CA ASP A 98 6.41 8.21 1.50
C ASP A 98 7.12 7.57 0.29
N HIS A 99 6.38 7.06 -0.69
CA HIS A 99 6.90 6.44 -1.92
C HIS A 99 6.51 7.20 -3.19
N GLN A 100 5.29 7.73 -3.23
CA GLN A 100 4.67 8.33 -4.42
C GLN A 100 4.20 9.77 -4.17
N PRO A 101 5.10 10.72 -3.84
CA PRO A 101 4.70 12.08 -3.50
C PRO A 101 3.98 12.80 -4.65
N GLY A 102 4.39 12.57 -5.91
CA GLY A 102 3.76 13.17 -7.10
C GLY A 102 2.31 12.70 -7.30
N LEU A 103 2.08 11.39 -7.34
CA LEU A 103 0.73 10.83 -7.48
C LEU A 103 -0.22 11.26 -6.34
N VAL A 104 0.32 11.42 -5.13
CA VAL A 104 -0.46 11.95 -4.00
C VAL A 104 -0.82 13.42 -4.21
N GLU A 105 0.10 14.25 -4.73
CA GLU A 105 -0.21 15.65 -5.02
C GLU A 105 -1.29 15.79 -6.10
N ASP A 106 -1.26 14.93 -7.12
CA ASP A 106 -2.30 14.88 -8.14
C ASP A 106 -3.65 14.43 -7.59
N ALA A 107 -3.67 13.35 -6.79
CA ALA A 107 -4.88 12.87 -6.14
C ALA A 107 -5.48 13.90 -5.17
N LEU A 108 -4.65 14.60 -4.39
CA LEU A 108 -5.11 15.67 -3.51
C LEU A 108 -5.73 16.82 -4.28
N ARG A 109 -5.14 17.21 -5.42
CA ARG A 109 -5.67 18.25 -6.29
C ARG A 109 -7.03 17.86 -6.84
N GLU A 110 -7.18 16.63 -7.31
CA GLU A 110 -8.44 16.10 -7.82
C GLU A 110 -9.54 16.08 -6.74
N LEU A 111 -9.17 15.71 -5.52
CA LEU A 111 -10.10 15.70 -4.38
C LEU A 111 -10.34 17.09 -3.75
N GLY A 112 -9.67 18.15 -4.23
CA GLY A 112 -9.81 19.50 -3.69
C GLY A 112 -9.16 19.73 -2.32
N PHE A 113 -8.19 18.89 -1.93
CA PHE A 113 -7.53 18.96 -0.63
C PHE A 113 -6.09 19.46 -0.69
N GLY A 114 -5.67 20.15 0.38
CA GLY A 114 -4.28 20.51 0.61
C GLY A 114 -3.52 19.49 1.46
N ARG A 115 -2.18 19.48 1.36
CA ARG A 115 -1.31 18.63 2.19
C ARG A 115 -1.48 18.87 3.70
N ALA A 116 -1.85 20.08 4.09
CA ALA A 116 -2.12 20.42 5.50
C ALA A 116 -3.33 19.63 6.05
N VAL A 117 -4.42 19.58 5.29
CA VAL A 117 -5.62 18.80 5.63
C VAL A 117 -5.28 17.32 5.74
N MET A 118 -4.51 16.80 4.78
CA MET A 118 -4.05 15.41 4.80
C MET A 118 -3.21 15.08 6.05
N ARG A 119 -2.28 15.97 6.43
CA ARG A 119 -1.46 15.80 7.65
C ARG A 119 -2.31 15.81 8.91
N GLU A 120 -3.31 16.69 8.98
CA GLU A 120 -4.22 16.78 10.11
C GLU A 120 -5.10 15.53 10.25
N ALA A 121 -5.66 15.02 9.15
CA ALA A 121 -6.40 13.76 9.13
C ALA A 121 -5.55 12.59 9.67
N ASN A 122 -4.31 12.47 9.19
CA ASN A 122 -3.39 11.45 9.68
C ASN A 122 -3.00 11.65 11.16
N ARG A 123 -2.82 12.89 11.63
CA ARG A 123 -2.56 13.18 13.05
C ARG A 123 -3.70 12.69 13.94
N ARG A 124 -4.96 12.94 13.55
CA ARG A 124 -6.16 12.46 14.27
C ARG A 124 -6.26 10.94 14.27
N TRP A 125 -6.02 10.30 13.13
CA TRP A 125 -5.97 8.84 13.03
C TRP A 125 -4.92 8.22 13.96
N GLN A 126 -3.71 8.77 13.94
CA GLN A 126 -2.61 8.32 14.79
C GLN A 126 -2.91 8.53 16.29
N ALA A 127 -3.62 9.61 16.66
CA ALA A 127 -4.07 9.81 18.03
C ALA A 127 -5.13 8.77 18.44
N MET A 128 -6.06 8.40 17.55
CA MET A 128 -7.05 7.35 17.80
C MET A 128 -6.39 5.98 17.99
N GLN A 129 -5.39 5.64 17.18
CA GLN A 129 -4.67 4.36 17.28
C GLN A 129 -3.88 4.22 18.59
N ARG A 130 -3.35 5.31 19.14
CA ARG A 130 -2.61 5.32 20.42
C ARG A 130 -3.51 5.40 21.66
N SER A 131 -4.82 5.60 21.49
CA SER A 131 -5.73 5.77 22.63
C SER A 131 -5.86 4.47 23.44
N PRO A 132 -5.63 4.48 24.77
CA PRO A 132 -5.71 3.29 25.63
C PRO A 132 -7.12 2.71 25.80
N ARG A 133 -8.15 3.37 25.24
CA ARG A 133 -9.55 2.99 25.45
C ARG A 133 -9.85 1.65 24.76
N ARG A 134 -10.38 0.70 25.53
CA ARG A 134 -10.74 -0.69 25.16
C ARG A 134 -11.87 -0.82 24.11
N ARG A 135 -11.99 0.10 23.14
CA ARG A 135 -12.88 -0.14 22.00
C ARG A 135 -12.27 -1.23 21.14
N ALA A 136 -13.08 -2.22 20.73
CA ALA A 136 -12.65 -3.23 19.77
C ALA A 136 -12.00 -2.54 18.56
N ALA A 137 -10.87 -3.05 18.06
CA ALA A 137 -10.06 -2.37 17.05
C ALA A 137 -10.88 -1.96 15.82
N VAL A 138 -11.86 -2.78 15.45
CA VAL A 138 -12.86 -2.54 14.39
C VAL A 138 -13.72 -1.29 14.60
N ALA A 139 -14.06 -0.97 15.85
CA ALA A 139 -14.89 0.18 16.17
C ALA A 139 -14.25 1.51 15.73
N ARG A 140 -12.91 1.58 15.68
CA ARG A 140 -12.20 2.76 15.14
C ARG A 140 -12.43 2.91 13.64
N TYR A 141 -12.33 1.82 12.87
CA TYR A 141 -12.64 1.86 11.43
C TYR A 141 -14.08 2.27 11.19
N ARG A 142 -15.05 1.67 11.91
CA ARG A 142 -16.47 2.06 11.79
C ARG A 142 -16.71 3.54 12.12
N SER A 143 -15.97 4.12 13.08
CA SER A 143 -16.13 5.54 13.42
C SER A 143 -15.60 6.50 12.36
N VAL A 144 -14.64 6.08 11.52
CA VAL A 144 -14.00 6.94 10.51
C VAL A 144 -14.54 6.66 9.10
N LEU A 145 -14.80 5.39 8.80
CA LEU A 145 -15.28 4.91 7.51
C LEU A 145 -16.80 4.78 7.44
N GLY A 146 -17.51 4.88 8.58
CA GLY A 146 -18.94 4.61 8.65
C GLY A 146 -19.26 3.10 8.67
N PRO A 147 -20.52 2.71 8.40
CA PRO A 147 -20.89 1.29 8.32
C PRO A 147 -20.16 0.62 7.15
N PRO A 148 -19.73 -0.65 7.29
CA PRO A 148 -19.15 -1.40 6.19
C PRO A 148 -20.19 -1.61 5.09
N GLU A 149 -19.74 -1.57 3.83
CA GLU A 149 -20.55 -1.95 2.66
C GLU A 149 -20.90 -3.44 2.70
N SER A 150 -19.94 -4.26 3.11
CA SER A 150 -20.14 -5.70 3.26
C SER A 150 -19.40 -6.26 4.46
N THR A 151 -19.94 -7.31 5.07
CA THR A 151 -19.26 -8.13 6.07
C THR A 151 -19.35 -9.60 5.62
N ALA A 152 -18.22 -10.29 5.59
CA ALA A 152 -18.15 -11.68 5.17
C ALA A 152 -17.34 -12.51 6.19
N THR A 153 -17.82 -13.71 6.49
CA THR A 153 -17.06 -14.67 7.29
C THR A 153 -16.10 -15.43 6.39
N ARG A 154 -14.82 -15.51 6.78
CA ARG A 154 -13.77 -16.27 6.07
C ARG A 154 -13.17 -17.32 6.96
N ARG A 155 -12.91 -18.49 6.41
CA ARG A 155 -12.14 -19.53 7.09
C ARG A 155 -10.72 -19.54 6.55
N ILE A 156 -9.74 -19.32 7.43
CA ILE A 156 -8.32 -19.26 7.09
C ILE A 156 -7.62 -20.31 7.98
N GLY A 157 -7.31 -21.46 7.40
CA GLY A 157 -6.97 -22.65 8.18
C GLY A 157 -8.14 -23.03 9.10
N ASP A 158 -7.85 -23.14 10.40
CA ASP A 158 -8.87 -23.43 11.43
C ASP A 158 -9.53 -22.18 12.02
N LEU A 159 -9.11 -21.00 11.59
CA LEU A 159 -9.55 -19.74 12.17
C LEU A 159 -10.72 -19.16 11.36
N THR A 160 -11.77 -18.78 12.07
CA THR A 160 -12.93 -18.08 11.50
C THR A 160 -12.72 -16.57 11.69
N CYS A 161 -12.60 -15.85 10.60
CA CYS A 161 -12.33 -14.41 10.58
C CYS A 161 -13.53 -13.66 10.01
N GLU A 162 -13.71 -12.40 10.39
CA GLU A 162 -14.63 -11.49 9.72
C GLU A 162 -13.85 -10.53 8.81
N ALA A 163 -14.28 -10.40 7.56
CA ALA A 163 -13.78 -9.42 6.62
C ALA A 163 -14.84 -8.32 6.47
N LEU A 164 -14.51 -7.12 6.91
CA LEU A 164 -15.35 -5.93 6.78
C LEU A 164 -14.78 -5.08 5.65
N SER A 165 -15.62 -4.64 4.72
CA SER A 165 -15.18 -3.91 3.53
C SER A 165 -15.91 -2.59 3.38
N TRP A 166 -15.19 -1.55 3.00
CA TRP A 166 -15.72 -0.20 2.72
C TRP A 166 -15.32 0.25 1.33
N SER A 167 -16.22 0.96 0.65
CA SER A 167 -15.88 1.72 -0.55
C SER A 167 -14.84 2.81 -0.25
N VAL A 168 -13.96 3.07 -1.22
CA VAL A 168 -12.93 4.10 -1.12
C VAL A 168 -13.05 5.02 -2.34
N PRO A 169 -13.58 6.26 -2.21
CA PRO A 169 -13.95 7.10 -3.34
C PRO A 169 -12.86 7.35 -4.38
N LEU A 170 -11.59 7.41 -3.95
CA LEU A 170 -10.44 7.59 -4.84
C LEU A 170 -10.13 6.35 -5.70
N TRP A 171 -10.58 5.18 -5.27
CA TRP A 171 -10.42 3.92 -5.99
C TRP A 171 -11.76 3.17 -6.04
N PRO A 172 -12.68 3.55 -6.95
CA PRO A 172 -14.03 2.99 -7.03
C PRO A 172 -14.08 1.46 -7.20
N ASP A 173 -13.08 0.90 -7.88
CA ASP A 173 -12.95 -0.54 -8.10
C ASP A 173 -12.26 -1.28 -6.94
N LEU A 174 -11.85 -0.57 -5.88
CA LEU A 174 -11.22 -1.15 -4.70
C LEU A 174 -12.13 -1.03 -3.48
N ARG A 175 -11.87 -1.88 -2.50
CA ARG A 175 -12.43 -1.80 -1.16
C ARG A 175 -11.30 -1.76 -0.15
N PHE A 176 -11.45 -0.94 0.88
CA PHE A 176 -10.63 -1.08 2.06
C PHE A 176 -11.22 -2.21 2.91
N GLU A 177 -10.46 -3.27 3.11
CA GLU A 177 -10.87 -4.44 3.86
C GLU A 177 -10.09 -4.54 5.17
N VAL A 178 -10.81 -4.75 6.26
CA VAL A 178 -10.27 -5.05 7.58
C VAL A 178 -10.65 -6.48 7.93
N LEU A 179 -9.64 -7.34 8.09
CA LEU A 179 -9.80 -8.72 8.51
C LEU A 179 -9.58 -8.83 10.02
N THR A 180 -10.52 -9.45 10.72
CA THR A 180 -10.50 -9.56 12.18
C THR A 180 -10.55 -10.99 12.64
N ALA A 181 -9.76 -11.30 13.67
CA ALA A 181 -9.80 -12.58 14.35
C ALA A 181 -11.10 -12.75 15.15
N PRO A 182 -11.41 -13.98 15.63
CA PRO A 182 -12.52 -14.23 16.54
C PRO A 182 -12.53 -13.36 17.80
N ASN A 183 -11.35 -12.95 18.28
CA ASN A 183 -11.21 -12.09 19.46
C ASN A 183 -11.39 -10.58 19.15
N GLY A 184 -11.75 -10.22 17.92
CA GLY A 184 -11.93 -8.84 17.46
C GLY A 184 -10.64 -8.06 17.22
N ALA A 185 -9.47 -8.70 17.32
CA ALA A 185 -8.20 -8.10 16.90
C ALA A 185 -8.16 -7.98 15.38
N VAL A 186 -7.61 -6.86 14.89
CA VAL A 186 -7.35 -6.69 13.46
C VAL A 186 -6.09 -7.47 13.10
N TRP A 187 -6.23 -8.37 12.13
CA TRP A 187 -5.13 -9.14 11.57
C TRP A 187 -4.54 -8.50 10.34
N ASN A 188 -5.39 -7.94 9.47
CA ASN A 188 -4.93 -7.29 8.26
C ASN A 188 -5.86 -6.13 7.87
N GLU A 189 -5.28 -5.14 7.21
CA GLU A 189 -5.94 -3.93 6.75
C GLU A 189 -5.33 -3.46 5.42
N TRP A 190 -6.11 -3.53 4.35
CA TRP A 190 -5.58 -3.30 3.00
C TRP A 190 -6.66 -2.97 1.96
N LEU A 191 -6.22 -2.51 0.79
CA LEU A 191 -7.02 -2.33 -0.39
C LEU A 191 -7.08 -3.64 -1.18
N VAL A 192 -8.29 -4.10 -1.47
CA VAL A 192 -8.58 -5.29 -2.28
C VAL A 192 -9.46 -4.91 -3.47
N ARG A 193 -9.40 -5.70 -4.54
CA ARG A 193 -10.32 -5.53 -5.68
C ARG A 193 -11.76 -5.77 -5.22
N ALA A 194 -12.66 -4.86 -5.57
CA ALA A 194 -14.07 -5.02 -5.28
C ALA A 194 -14.60 -6.30 -5.96
N PRO A 195 -15.50 -7.07 -5.32
CA PRO A 195 -16.11 -8.23 -5.95
C PRO A 195 -16.76 -7.87 -7.29
N GLY A 196 -16.40 -8.59 -8.36
CA GLY A 196 -16.92 -8.35 -9.71
C GLY A 196 -16.25 -7.21 -10.49
N ALA A 197 -15.41 -6.39 -9.87
CA ALA A 197 -14.63 -5.39 -10.59
C ALA A 197 -13.48 -6.06 -11.38
N PRO A 198 -13.21 -5.61 -12.62
CA PRO A 198 -12.12 -6.16 -13.41
C PRO A 198 -10.77 -5.85 -12.76
N GLY A 199 -9.94 -6.89 -12.61
CA GLY A 199 -8.55 -6.73 -12.21
C GLY A 199 -7.65 -6.28 -13.37
N PRO A 200 -6.45 -5.75 -13.09
CA PRO A 200 -5.47 -5.41 -14.10
C PRO A 200 -4.96 -6.66 -14.82
N ARG A 201 -4.67 -6.52 -16.11
CA ARG A 201 -4.05 -7.60 -16.92
C ARG A 201 -2.53 -7.49 -16.80
N LEU A 202 -1.96 -8.22 -15.85
CA LEU A 202 -0.52 -8.22 -15.59
C LEU A 202 0.15 -9.32 -16.41
N ARG A 203 0.90 -8.94 -17.45
CA ARG A 203 1.61 -9.83 -18.36
C ARG A 203 3.12 -9.76 -18.16
N ASN A 204 3.63 -8.57 -17.86
CA ASN A 204 5.05 -8.31 -17.68
C ASN A 204 5.29 -7.20 -16.63
N ALA A 205 6.55 -6.96 -16.32
CA ALA A 205 6.99 -5.96 -15.35
C ALA A 205 6.50 -4.52 -15.66
N ALA A 206 6.27 -4.17 -16.93
CA ALA A 206 5.81 -2.84 -17.32
C ALA A 206 4.32 -2.61 -17.03
N ASP A 207 3.52 -3.67 -16.86
CA ASP A 207 2.12 -3.54 -16.44
C ASP A 207 2.01 -3.17 -14.93
N LEU A 208 3.10 -3.23 -14.16
CA LEU A 208 3.15 -2.95 -12.72
C LEU A 208 3.41 -1.48 -12.41
N MET A 209 2.44 -0.64 -12.75
CA MET A 209 2.48 0.79 -12.43
C MET A 209 2.01 1.08 -11.00
N PRO A 210 2.55 2.09 -10.29
CA PRO A 210 2.07 2.45 -8.96
C PRO A 210 0.54 2.63 -8.94
N TRP A 211 -0.08 2.11 -7.90
CA TRP A 211 -1.54 2.12 -7.64
C TRP A 211 -2.41 1.31 -8.61
N SER A 212 -1.83 0.62 -9.59
CA SER A 212 -2.61 -0.14 -10.59
C SER A 212 -3.14 -1.49 -10.08
N CYS A 213 -2.40 -2.15 -9.19
CA CYS A 213 -2.67 -3.51 -8.77
C CYS A 213 -2.46 -3.75 -7.27
N THR A 214 -3.18 -4.74 -6.74
CA THR A 214 -3.05 -5.20 -5.35
C THR A 214 -1.99 -6.28 -5.20
N VAL A 215 -1.51 -6.49 -3.97
CA VAL A 215 -0.56 -7.56 -3.65
C VAL A 215 -1.05 -8.95 -4.09
N ASP A 216 -2.36 -9.21 -3.93
CA ASP A 216 -3.00 -10.47 -4.33
C ASP A 216 -3.03 -10.65 -5.87
N GLU A 217 -3.18 -9.56 -6.61
CA GLU A 217 -3.16 -9.57 -8.08
C GLU A 217 -1.76 -9.87 -8.61
N VAL A 218 -0.72 -9.22 -8.05
CA VAL A 218 0.68 -9.47 -8.43
C VAL A 218 1.09 -10.90 -8.09
N ALA A 219 0.79 -11.36 -6.88
CA ALA A 219 1.18 -12.71 -6.45
C ALA A 219 0.54 -13.83 -7.27
N ARG A 220 -0.66 -13.60 -7.79
CA ARG A 220 -1.36 -14.53 -8.67
C ARG A 220 -0.81 -14.51 -10.09
N ALA A 221 -0.53 -13.32 -10.62
CA ALA A 221 -0.04 -13.14 -11.97
C ALA A 221 1.39 -13.68 -12.16
N PHE A 222 2.24 -13.51 -11.15
CA PHE A 222 3.67 -13.86 -11.20
C PHE A 222 4.01 -14.93 -10.17
N ALA A 223 3.28 -16.05 -10.21
CA ALA A 223 3.55 -17.19 -9.35
C ALA A 223 4.79 -17.97 -9.84
N PRO A 224 5.69 -18.43 -8.95
CA PRO A 224 5.60 -18.32 -7.50
C PRO A 224 6.09 -16.95 -6.98
N ALA A 225 5.25 -16.30 -6.18
CA ALA A 225 5.63 -15.09 -5.46
C ALA A 225 5.97 -15.42 -3.99
N ARG A 226 7.02 -14.80 -3.47
CA ARG A 226 7.54 -14.99 -2.11
C ARG A 226 7.30 -13.73 -1.27
N PRO A 227 6.47 -13.81 -0.22
CA PRO A 227 6.31 -12.75 0.77
C PRO A 227 7.63 -12.34 1.41
N MET A 228 7.76 -11.06 1.73
CA MET A 228 8.90 -10.50 2.44
C MET A 228 8.43 -9.48 3.49
N GLU A 229 9.23 -9.31 4.54
CA GLU A 229 8.97 -8.31 5.58
C GLU A 229 8.95 -6.89 4.97
N GLY A 230 7.92 -6.12 5.32
CA GLY A 230 7.80 -4.72 4.94
C GLY A 230 8.65 -3.81 5.82
N SER A 231 8.99 -2.63 5.30
CA SER A 231 9.84 -1.67 6.03
C SER A 231 9.15 -0.96 7.21
N ALA A 232 7.84 -1.12 7.35
CA ALA A 232 7.06 -0.48 8.42
C ALA A 232 5.63 -1.08 8.48
N PRO A 233 4.82 -0.76 9.53
CA PRO A 233 3.42 -1.15 9.56
C PRO A 233 2.68 -0.71 8.29
N THR A 234 1.77 -1.57 7.83
CA THR A 234 0.96 -1.44 6.60
C THR A 234 1.73 -1.49 5.28
N ARG A 235 3.05 -1.70 5.34
CA ARG A 235 3.89 -1.93 4.16
C ARG A 235 4.18 -3.42 4.02
N TRP A 236 4.21 -3.86 2.78
CA TRP A 236 4.46 -5.26 2.43
C TRP A 236 5.44 -5.33 1.28
N ARG A 237 6.17 -6.44 1.21
CA ARG A 237 7.05 -6.74 0.09
C ARG A 237 6.74 -8.10 -0.50
N LEU A 238 6.92 -8.20 -1.81
CA LEU A 238 6.74 -9.44 -2.55
C LEU A 238 7.88 -9.58 -3.55
N ALA A 239 8.63 -10.67 -3.45
CA ALA A 239 9.59 -11.08 -4.46
C ALA A 239 8.92 -12.02 -5.46
N PHE A 240 9.16 -11.84 -6.76
CA PHE A 240 8.59 -12.67 -7.81
C PHE A 240 9.42 -12.53 -9.08
N ASP A 241 9.22 -13.46 -10.00
CA ASP A 241 9.82 -13.39 -11.33
C ASP A 241 8.77 -12.92 -12.34
N ALA A 242 9.11 -11.92 -13.16
CA ALA A 242 8.23 -11.41 -14.21
C ALA A 242 8.99 -11.21 -15.52
N PRO A 243 8.34 -11.41 -16.68
CA PRO A 243 8.95 -11.07 -17.97
C PRO A 243 9.19 -9.57 -18.07
N GLU A 244 10.30 -9.17 -18.68
CA GLU A 244 10.48 -7.81 -19.19
C GLU A 244 9.61 -7.57 -20.43
N ALA A 245 9.19 -6.33 -20.63
CA ALA A 245 8.31 -5.98 -21.75
C ALA A 245 9.00 -6.03 -23.11
N GLU A 246 10.31 -5.72 -23.18
CA GLU A 246 11.04 -5.56 -24.44
C GLU A 246 11.42 -6.89 -25.08
N ASN A 247 11.97 -7.81 -24.29
CA ASN A 247 12.56 -9.06 -24.79
C ASN A 247 11.89 -10.32 -24.20
N GLY A 248 10.98 -10.17 -23.23
CA GLY A 248 10.36 -11.30 -22.53
C GLY A 248 11.28 -12.04 -21.57
N GLU A 249 12.48 -11.54 -21.30
CA GLU A 249 13.43 -12.15 -20.37
C GLU A 249 12.83 -12.17 -18.96
N LEU A 250 12.92 -13.32 -18.31
CA LEU A 250 12.43 -13.47 -16.95
C LEU A 250 13.42 -12.83 -15.98
N ARG A 251 12.95 -11.83 -15.22
CA ARG A 251 13.77 -11.14 -14.22
C ARG A 251 13.16 -11.20 -12.84
N HIS A 252 14.03 -11.05 -11.86
CA HIS A 252 13.65 -11.11 -10.46
C HIS A 252 13.35 -9.71 -9.94
N TYR A 253 12.15 -9.53 -9.40
CA TYR A 253 11.68 -8.26 -8.90
C TYR A 253 11.30 -8.35 -7.43
N VAL A 254 11.43 -7.21 -6.76
CA VAL A 254 10.80 -6.96 -5.46
C VAL A 254 9.85 -5.79 -5.62
N ALA A 255 8.55 -6.04 -5.40
CA ALA A 255 7.56 -4.99 -5.29
C ALA A 255 7.31 -4.59 -3.83
N GLU A 256 7.13 -3.29 -3.60
CA GLU A 256 6.68 -2.73 -2.34
C GLU A 256 5.23 -2.26 -2.45
N PHE A 257 4.43 -2.61 -1.44
CA PHE A 257 3.04 -2.27 -1.33
C PHE A 257 2.82 -1.46 -0.06
N THR A 258 1.84 -0.56 -0.10
CA THR A 258 1.36 0.18 1.07
C THR A 258 -0.15 0.03 1.07
N TRP A 259 -0.71 -0.40 2.21
CA TRP A 259 -2.12 -0.77 2.30
C TRP A 259 -2.51 -1.82 1.25
N GLY A 260 -1.61 -2.75 0.91
CA GLY A 260 -1.85 -3.78 -0.12
C GLY A 260 -1.86 -3.29 -1.56
N LEU A 261 -1.65 -1.99 -1.82
CA LEU A 261 -1.62 -1.41 -3.16
C LEU A 261 -0.18 -1.11 -3.60
N LEU A 262 0.17 -1.47 -4.84
CA LEU A 262 1.52 -1.35 -5.38
C LEU A 262 2.03 0.10 -5.29
N GLN A 263 3.22 0.31 -4.74
CA GLN A 263 3.86 1.62 -4.70
C GLN A 263 5.05 1.71 -5.63
N ARG A 264 5.91 0.70 -5.64
CA ARG A 264 7.11 0.68 -6.49
C ARG A 264 7.61 -0.75 -6.66
N MET A 265 8.49 -0.92 -7.62
CA MET A 265 9.17 -2.18 -7.87
C MET A 265 10.63 -1.91 -8.19
N GLU A 266 11.48 -2.84 -7.79
CA GLU A 266 12.92 -2.80 -8.04
C GLU A 266 13.31 -4.11 -8.76
N ASP A 267 14.04 -4.00 -9.88
CA ASP A 267 14.75 -5.14 -10.48
C ASP A 267 15.92 -5.47 -9.56
N VAL A 268 15.87 -6.65 -8.94
CA VAL A 268 16.87 -7.10 -8.00
C VAL A 268 17.54 -8.31 -8.61
N ARG A 269 18.84 -8.22 -8.88
CA ARG A 269 19.60 -9.41 -9.24
C ARG A 269 19.40 -10.47 -8.14
N PRO A 270 18.96 -11.68 -8.48
CA PRO A 270 18.85 -12.72 -7.47
C PRO A 270 20.22 -12.92 -6.85
N ALA A 271 20.29 -12.97 -5.51
CA ALA A 271 21.52 -13.35 -4.85
C ALA A 271 21.95 -14.70 -5.41
N SER A 272 23.20 -14.81 -5.87
CA SER A 272 23.74 -16.08 -6.36
C SER A 272 23.42 -17.17 -5.34
N PRO A 273 22.90 -18.35 -5.77
CA PRO A 273 22.64 -19.43 -4.84
C PRO A 273 23.96 -19.75 -4.14
N THR A 274 23.97 -19.67 -2.80
CA THR A 274 25.08 -20.18 -2.00
C THR A 274 25.17 -21.68 -2.27
N ALA A 275 26.29 -22.10 -2.86
CA ALA A 275 26.59 -23.50 -3.18
C ALA A 275 26.70 -24.37 -1.93
#